data_AF-A0A0F9DXK5-F1
#
_entry.id   AF-A0A0F9DXK5-F1
#
_cell.length_a   1.000
_cell.length_b   1.000
_cell.length_c   1.000
_cell.angle_alpha   90.00
_cell.angle_beta   90.00
_cell.angle_gamma   90.00
#
_symmetry.space_group_name_H-M   'P 1'
#
loop_
_entity.id
_entity.type
_entity.pdbx_description
1 polymer ?
#
loop_
_entity_poly.entity_id
_entity_poly.type
_entity_poly.pdbx_seq_one_letter_code
_entity_poly.pdbx_strand_id
1 'polypeptide(L)'
;MSGVLLRKWLQQTEGRYISDIPFLFSLFFIILAFGKFMDLFYYLIYFHYNNTLFMIILKIRFILMWLNMIPLFLKTFEVWLFSLSLKDRHILSKKIKTTKLSLNNYLQTTKYKVITLIVTFEILITLLVPNIETISYLIVLAIPSFLLVSWLFYKAYQLKRLHKVNTLMLSIGFLIYSISTITRILWQLIFGRTVLYIFISEISDVMIFAIIFYGLLNRH
;
A
#
# COMPACT_ATOMS: atom_id res chain seq x y z
N MET A 1 12.31 4.86 -10.32
CA MET A 1 10.97 4.25 -10.40
C MET A 1 9.85 5.30 -10.39
N SER A 2 9.74 6.10 -9.34
CA SER A 2 8.75 7.19 -9.20
C SER A 2 8.75 8.20 -10.37
N GLY A 3 9.92 8.73 -10.75
CA GLY A 3 10.02 9.73 -11.84
C GLY A 3 9.46 9.26 -13.19
N VAL A 4 9.55 7.95 -13.49
CA VAL A 4 8.98 7.38 -14.73
C VAL A 4 7.45 7.36 -14.67
N LEU A 5 6.87 7.01 -13.53
CA LEU A 5 5.42 7.02 -13.32
C LEU A 5 4.86 8.45 -13.30
N LEU A 6 5.60 9.39 -12.70
CA LEU A 6 5.25 10.81 -12.66
C LEU A 6 5.31 11.45 -14.06
N ARG A 7 6.32 11.10 -14.87
CA ARG A 7 6.38 11.47 -16.29
C ARG A 7 5.23 10.87 -17.10
N LYS A 8 4.91 9.58 -16.89
CA LYS A 8 3.73 8.93 -17.50
C LYS A 8 2.41 9.55 -17.07
N TRP A 9 2.35 10.18 -15.89
CA TRP A 9 1.18 10.95 -15.44
C TRP A 9 1.11 12.32 -16.12
N LEU A 10 2.21 13.07 -16.15
CA LEU A 10 2.29 14.38 -16.82
C LEU A 10 1.96 14.32 -18.32
N GLN A 11 2.25 13.19 -18.97
CA GLN A 11 1.93 12.95 -20.39
C GLN A 11 0.47 12.57 -20.65
N GLN A 12 -0.41 12.52 -19.64
CA GLN A 12 -1.84 12.24 -19.82
C GLN A 12 -2.60 13.53 -20.16
N THR A 13 -2.34 14.10 -21.33
CA THR A 13 -2.86 15.41 -21.73
C THR A 13 -4.32 15.44 -22.19
N GLU A 14 -5.06 14.32 -22.22
CA GLU A 14 -6.43 14.33 -22.78
C GLU A 14 -7.44 13.53 -21.95
N GLY A 15 -8.20 14.24 -21.10
CA GLY A 15 -9.62 13.95 -20.84
C GLY A 15 -10.00 12.72 -20.03
N ARG A 16 -9.06 11.99 -19.39
CA ARG A 16 -9.41 10.84 -18.53
C ARG A 16 -8.79 10.96 -17.15
N TYR A 17 -9.54 11.58 -16.24
CA TYR A 17 -9.39 11.54 -14.77
C TYR A 17 -9.45 10.12 -14.15
N ILE A 18 -9.28 9.06 -14.96
CA ILE A 18 -9.35 7.64 -14.57
C ILE A 18 -7.95 7.01 -14.42
N SER A 19 -6.86 7.72 -14.71
CA SER A 19 -5.50 7.20 -14.47
C SER A 19 -4.70 7.95 -13.42
N ASP A 20 -5.28 8.15 -12.23
CA ASP A 20 -4.51 8.45 -11.01
C ASP A 20 -3.64 7.26 -10.57
N ILE A 21 -3.74 6.09 -11.22
CA ILE A 21 -2.97 4.89 -10.82
C ILE A 21 -1.46 5.14 -10.93
N PRO A 22 -0.89 5.58 -12.06
CA PRO A 22 0.51 5.99 -12.12
C PRO A 22 0.90 7.06 -11.08
N PHE A 23 0.03 8.04 -10.81
CA PHE A 23 0.31 9.08 -9.82
C PHE A 23 0.35 8.53 -8.39
N LEU A 24 -0.68 7.77 -7.99
CA LEU A 24 -0.80 7.18 -6.66
C LEU A 24 0.29 6.14 -6.41
N PHE A 25 0.64 5.34 -7.42
CA PHE A 25 1.79 4.44 -7.33
C PHE A 25 3.13 5.19 -7.33
N SER A 26 3.26 6.30 -8.06
CA SER A 26 4.44 7.16 -7.96
C SER A 26 4.59 7.71 -6.56
N LEU A 27 3.50 8.20 -5.96
CA LEU A 27 3.47 8.70 -4.60
C LEU A 27 3.79 7.58 -3.60
N PHE A 28 3.27 6.37 -3.83
CA PHE A 28 3.63 5.17 -3.07
C PHE A 28 5.14 4.90 -3.08
N PHE A 29 5.77 4.90 -4.25
CA PHE A 29 7.22 4.67 -4.35
C PHE A 29 8.05 5.81 -3.76
N ILE A 30 7.57 7.06 -3.81
CA ILE A 30 8.26 8.19 -3.18
C ILE A 30 8.25 8.03 -1.65
N ILE A 31 7.08 7.77 -1.07
CA ILE A 31 6.96 7.55 0.38
C ILE A 31 7.77 6.32 0.80
N LEU A 32 7.74 5.26 0.00
CA LEU A 32 8.51 4.05 0.25
C LEU A 32 10.01 4.29 0.23
N ALA A 33 10.52 5.04 -0.75
CA ALA A 33 11.93 5.40 -0.82
C ALA A 33 12.34 6.19 0.42
N PHE A 34 11.52 7.17 0.83
CA PHE A 34 11.78 7.94 2.04
C PHE A 34 11.77 7.06 3.31
N GLY A 35 10.82 6.11 3.41
CA GLY A 35 10.79 5.12 4.49
C GLY A 35 12.05 4.25 4.53
N LYS A 36 12.56 3.78 3.38
CA LYS A 36 13.79 2.99 3.31
C LYS A 36 15.06 3.79 3.63
N PHE A 37 15.10 5.07 3.25
CA PHE A 37 16.18 5.96 3.72
C PHE A 37 16.15 6.14 5.24
N MET A 38 14.96 6.25 5.83
CA MET A 38 14.81 6.26 7.29
C MET A 38 15.25 4.93 7.93
N ASP A 39 15.07 3.79 7.26
CA ASP A 39 15.56 2.48 7.74
C ASP A 39 17.09 2.42 7.73
N LEU A 40 17.74 2.92 6.68
CA LEU A 40 19.20 3.04 6.63
C LEU A 40 19.71 3.97 7.72
N PHE A 41 19.07 5.13 7.89
CA PHE A 41 19.39 6.07 8.96
C PHE A 41 19.22 5.44 10.35
N TYR A 42 18.16 4.65 10.55
CA TYR A 42 17.91 3.87 11.75
C TYR A 42 19.07 2.92 12.07
N TYR A 43 19.57 2.16 11.08
CA TYR A 43 20.68 1.22 11.30
C TYR A 43 21.99 1.91 11.69
N LEU A 44 22.24 3.11 11.15
CA LEU A 44 23.44 3.90 11.47
C LEU A 44 23.39 4.49 12.90
N ILE A 45 22.20 4.89 13.33
CA ILE A 45 21.98 5.63 14.59
C ILE A 45 21.72 4.73 15.79
N TYR A 46 21.30 3.48 15.55
CA TYR A 46 20.94 2.50 16.58
C TYR A 46 21.95 2.38 17.72
N PHE A 47 23.24 2.50 17.41
CA PHE A 47 24.32 2.32 18.39
C PHE A 47 24.78 3.61 19.08
N HIS A 48 24.31 4.79 18.65
CA HIS A 48 24.90 6.08 19.05
C HIS A 48 23.93 7.03 19.78
N TYR A 49 22.61 6.79 19.74
CA TYR A 49 21.61 7.76 20.22
C TYR A 49 20.77 7.26 21.40
N ASN A 50 20.22 8.23 22.14
CA ASN A 50 19.30 8.00 23.26
C ASN A 50 18.01 7.30 22.80
N ASN A 51 17.58 6.29 23.56
CA ASN A 51 16.36 5.49 23.35
C ASN A 51 15.10 6.33 23.10
N THR A 52 14.97 7.51 23.70
CA THR A 52 13.80 8.39 23.50
C THR A 52 13.75 9.00 22.10
N LEU A 53 14.85 9.60 21.64
CA LEU A 53 14.95 10.15 20.27
C LEU A 53 14.76 9.04 19.23
N PHE A 54 15.34 7.88 19.52
CA PHE A 54 15.23 6.70 18.69
C PHE A 54 13.78 6.21 18.54
N MET A 55 13.00 6.20 19.63
CA MET A 55 11.59 5.83 19.59
C MET A 55 10.75 6.82 18.75
N ILE A 56 11.06 8.11 18.81
CA ILE A 56 10.38 9.14 18.00
C ILE A 56 10.59 8.88 16.50
N ILE A 57 11.84 8.60 16.10
CA ILE A 57 12.19 8.30 14.71
C ILE A 57 11.42 7.06 14.21
N LEU A 58 11.34 6.01 15.03
CA LEU A 58 10.57 4.81 14.70
C LEU A 58 9.07 5.08 14.55
N LYS A 59 8.47 5.91 15.41
CA LYS A 59 7.06 6.29 15.28
C LYS A 59 6.80 7.04 13.96
N ILE A 60 7.68 7.98 13.60
CA ILE A 60 7.60 8.71 12.33
C ILE A 60 7.67 7.73 11.15
N ARG A 61 8.58 6.76 11.18
CA ARG A 61 8.70 5.71 10.15
C ARG A 61 7.39 4.94 9.97
N PHE A 62 6.77 4.47 11.06
CA PHE A 62 5.51 3.73 10.96
C PHE A 62 4.35 4.61 10.45
N ILE A 63 4.29 5.89 10.86
CA ILE A 63 3.30 6.83 10.33
C ILE A 63 3.47 7.00 8.81
N LEU A 64 4.70 7.14 8.32
CA LEU A 64 4.98 7.19 6.89
C LEU A 64 4.56 5.90 6.16
N MET A 65 4.76 4.74 6.79
CA MET A 65 4.31 3.45 6.26
C MET A 65 2.77 3.41 6.13
N TRP A 66 2.03 3.90 7.13
CA TRP A 66 0.56 3.95 7.08
C TRP A 66 0.05 4.94 6.02
N LEU A 67 0.67 6.12 5.93
CA LEU A 67 0.41 7.09 4.88
C LEU A 67 0.65 6.50 3.48
N ASN A 68 1.62 5.60 3.35
CA ASN A 68 1.91 4.89 2.10
C ASN A 68 0.77 3.96 1.65
N MET A 69 -0.07 3.50 2.57
CA MET A 69 -1.21 2.63 2.22
C MET A 69 -2.40 3.41 1.69
N ILE A 70 -2.53 4.70 2.01
CA ILE A 70 -3.69 5.52 1.61
C ILE A 70 -3.91 5.54 0.09
N PRO A 71 -2.89 5.79 -0.75
CA PRO A 71 -3.05 5.78 -2.20
C PRO A 71 -3.51 4.42 -2.73
N LEU A 72 -3.01 3.34 -2.12
CA LEU A 72 -3.39 1.98 -2.47
C LEU A 72 -4.85 1.70 -2.09
N PHE A 73 -5.24 2.00 -0.85
CA PHE A 73 -6.62 1.83 -0.38
C PHE A 73 -7.63 2.63 -1.20
N LEU A 74 -7.31 3.87 -1.56
CA LEU A 74 -8.22 4.71 -2.34
C LEU A 74 -8.60 4.07 -3.67
N LYS A 75 -7.64 3.47 -4.39
CA LYS A 75 -7.93 2.82 -5.68
C LYS A 75 -8.51 1.44 -5.53
N THR A 76 -8.08 0.68 -4.53
CA THR A 76 -8.56 -0.69 -4.35
C THR A 76 -10.01 -0.71 -3.85
N PHE A 77 -10.43 0.22 -2.97
CA PHE A 77 -11.84 0.38 -2.59
C PHE A 77 -12.73 0.78 -3.77
N GLU A 78 -12.23 1.57 -4.72
CA GLU A 78 -12.97 1.95 -5.93
C GLU A 78 -13.31 0.72 -6.78
N VAL A 79 -12.35 -0.20 -6.94
CA VAL A 79 -12.56 -1.48 -7.64
C VAL A 79 -13.53 -2.38 -6.87
N TRP A 80 -13.42 -2.44 -5.55
CA TRP A 80 -14.30 -3.24 -4.69
C TRP A 80 -15.76 -2.78 -4.76
N LEU A 81 -16.01 -1.49 -4.51
CA LEU A 81 -17.35 -0.90 -4.59
C LEU A 81 -17.97 -1.09 -5.98
N PHE A 82 -17.14 -0.97 -7.03
CA PHE A 82 -17.58 -1.24 -8.39
C PHE A 82 -17.97 -2.71 -8.59
N SER A 83 -17.19 -3.66 -8.06
CA SER A 83 -17.48 -5.10 -8.16
C SER A 83 -18.79 -5.49 -7.48
N LEU A 84 -19.11 -4.86 -6.33
CA LEU A 84 -20.40 -5.03 -5.65
C LEU A 84 -21.53 -4.45 -6.50
N SER A 85 -21.34 -3.26 -7.08
CA SER A 85 -22.36 -2.63 -7.94
C SER A 85 -22.69 -3.41 -9.22
N LEU A 86 -21.75 -4.22 -9.72
CA LEU A 86 -21.98 -5.06 -10.90
C LEU A 86 -22.85 -6.28 -10.59
N LYS A 87 -22.75 -6.81 -9.37
CA LYS A 87 -23.55 -7.98 -8.94
C LYS A 87 -25.05 -7.66 -8.93
N ASP A 88 -25.40 -6.40 -8.62
CA ASP A 88 -26.78 -5.91 -8.62
C ASP A 88 -27.27 -5.37 -9.98
N ARG A 89 -26.38 -5.14 -10.95
CA ARG A 89 -26.77 -4.59 -12.27
C ARG A 89 -27.59 -5.56 -13.13
N HIS A 90 -27.50 -6.86 -12.89
CA HIS A 90 -28.38 -7.82 -13.57
C HIS A 90 -29.84 -7.68 -13.16
N ILE A 91 -30.13 -7.08 -11.99
CA ILE A 91 -31.49 -6.91 -11.46
C ILE A 91 -32.04 -5.49 -11.73
N LEU A 92 -31.18 -4.45 -11.81
CA LEU A 92 -31.60 -3.04 -11.80
C LEU A 92 -31.59 -2.28 -13.14
N SER A 93 -31.36 -2.97 -14.27
CA SER A 93 -31.14 -2.36 -15.60
C SER A 93 -32.19 -1.33 -16.08
N LYS A 94 -33.43 -1.33 -15.55
CA LYS A 94 -34.53 -0.56 -16.16
C LYS A 94 -34.90 0.80 -15.54
N LYS A 95 -34.42 1.20 -14.35
CA LYS A 95 -35.07 2.33 -13.62
C LYS A 95 -34.24 3.56 -13.21
N ILE A 96 -32.92 3.61 -13.40
CA ILE A 96 -32.09 4.58 -12.67
C ILE A 96 -31.08 5.32 -13.57
N LYS A 97 -31.51 6.45 -14.14
CA LYS A 97 -30.60 7.45 -14.72
C LYS A 97 -30.37 8.66 -13.79
N THR A 98 -31.29 8.96 -12.88
CA THR A 98 -31.25 10.16 -12.02
C THR A 98 -30.76 9.90 -10.58
N THR A 99 -31.00 8.71 -10.00
CA THR A 99 -30.46 8.30 -8.67
C THR A 99 -28.98 7.90 -8.68
N LYS A 100 -28.33 7.94 -9.85
CA LYS A 100 -26.95 7.49 -10.06
C LYS A 100 -25.89 8.47 -9.55
N LEU A 101 -26.24 9.76 -9.45
CA LEU A 101 -25.32 10.83 -9.04
C LEU A 101 -25.24 10.97 -7.51
N SER A 102 -26.37 10.89 -6.79
CA SER A 102 -26.41 10.95 -5.32
C SER A 102 -25.80 9.70 -4.67
N LEU A 103 -26.06 8.52 -5.24
CA LEU A 103 -25.48 7.25 -4.77
C LEU A 103 -23.95 7.24 -4.93
N ASN A 104 -23.42 7.84 -6.00
CA ASN A 104 -21.98 7.92 -6.24
C ASN A 104 -21.28 8.85 -5.24
N ASN A 105 -21.89 10.00 -4.92
CA ASN A 105 -21.37 10.90 -3.89
C ASN A 105 -21.40 10.26 -2.49
N TYR A 106 -22.48 9.53 -2.17
CA TYR A 106 -22.56 8.80 -0.90
C TYR A 106 -21.47 7.72 -0.78
N LEU A 107 -21.29 6.89 -1.81
CA LEU A 107 -20.27 5.84 -1.85
C LEU A 107 -18.83 6.39 -1.81
N GLN A 108 -18.58 7.53 -2.45
CA GLN A 108 -17.29 8.21 -2.32
C GLN A 108 -17.07 8.73 -0.89
N THR A 109 -18.09 9.35 -0.30
CA THR A 109 -17.99 9.87 1.07
C THR A 109 -17.75 8.76 2.09
N THR A 110 -18.44 7.62 1.96
CA THR A 110 -18.22 6.46 2.85
C THR A 110 -16.84 5.84 2.64
N LYS A 111 -16.36 5.71 1.39
CA LYS A 111 -14.98 5.27 1.09
C LYS A 111 -13.95 6.12 1.83
N TYR A 112 -14.03 7.44 1.71
CA TYR A 112 -13.07 8.32 2.38
C TYR A 112 -13.16 8.18 3.90
N LYS A 113 -14.38 8.14 4.47
CA LYS A 113 -14.58 7.95 5.91
C LYS A 113 -13.96 6.64 6.43
N VAL A 114 -14.16 5.53 5.73
CA VAL A 114 -13.60 4.21 6.11
C VAL A 114 -12.07 4.24 6.07
N ILE A 115 -11.49 4.77 4.99
CA ILE A 115 -10.03 4.86 4.86
C ILE A 115 -9.44 5.77 5.94
N THR A 116 -10.05 6.93 6.18
CA THR A 116 -9.60 7.83 7.26
C THR A 116 -9.72 7.16 8.63
N LEU A 117 -10.76 6.37 8.88
CA LEU A 117 -10.94 5.65 10.14
C LEU A 117 -9.84 4.60 10.34
N ILE A 118 -9.53 3.80 9.31
CA ILE A 118 -8.45 2.79 9.37
C ILE A 118 -7.11 3.48 9.65
N VAL A 119 -6.78 4.52 8.90
CA VAL A 119 -5.50 5.24 9.03
C VAL A 119 -5.38 5.92 10.39
N THR A 120 -6.44 6.58 10.87
CA THR A 120 -6.42 7.24 12.18
C THR A 120 -6.26 6.22 13.31
N PHE A 121 -6.89 5.05 13.19
CA PHE A 121 -6.72 3.94 14.13
C PHE A 121 -5.28 3.41 14.14
N GLU A 122 -4.67 3.18 12.96
CA GLU A 122 -3.26 2.75 12.84
C GLU A 122 -2.27 3.77 13.43
N ILE A 123 -2.51 5.07 13.19
CA ILE A 123 -1.71 6.16 13.76
C ILE A 123 -1.85 6.20 15.28
N LEU A 124 -3.06 6.09 15.82
CA LEU A 124 -3.30 6.08 17.27
C LEU A 124 -2.57 4.92 17.95
N ILE A 125 -2.68 3.70 17.41
CA ILE A 125 -1.94 2.54 17.93
C ILE A 125 -0.44 2.83 17.94
N THR A 126 0.09 3.37 16.84
CA THR A 126 1.53 3.68 16.70
C THR A 126 2.01 4.69 17.74
N LEU A 127 1.19 5.71 18.03
CA LEU A 127 1.52 6.73 19.04
C LEU A 127 1.51 6.17 20.46
N LEU A 128 0.59 5.25 20.76
CA LEU A 128 0.42 4.64 22.08
C LEU A 128 1.49 3.60 22.43
N VAL A 129 2.30 3.13 21.47
CA VAL A 129 3.36 2.16 21.76
C VAL A 129 4.42 2.78 22.68
N PRO A 130 4.72 2.15 23.84
CA PRO A 130 5.65 2.70 24.82
C PRO A 130 7.11 2.30 24.55
N ASN A 131 7.36 1.12 23.96
CA ASN A 131 8.69 0.51 23.90
C ASN A 131 9.15 0.19 22.47
N ILE A 132 10.47 0.19 22.27
CA ILE A 132 11.14 -0.14 21.00
C ILE A 132 10.90 -1.59 20.59
N GLU A 133 10.87 -2.51 21.56
CA GLU A 133 10.66 -3.92 21.26
C GLU A 133 9.25 -4.15 20.72
N THR A 134 8.26 -3.48 21.32
CA THR A 134 6.85 -3.63 20.94
C THR A 134 6.51 -2.93 19.62
N ILE A 135 7.21 -1.84 19.26
CA ILE A 135 6.97 -1.14 17.99
C ILE A 135 7.29 -2.02 16.78
N SER A 136 8.20 -2.98 16.93
CA SER A 136 8.61 -3.88 15.86
C SER A 136 7.49 -4.84 15.47
N TYR A 137 6.58 -5.16 16.40
CA TYR A 137 5.41 -6.00 16.15
C TYR A 137 4.28 -5.27 15.42
N LEU A 138 4.30 -3.92 15.35
CA LEU A 138 3.30 -3.16 14.58
C LEU A 138 3.32 -3.49 13.08
N ILE A 139 4.42 -4.02 12.57
CA ILE A 139 4.51 -4.52 11.19
C ILE A 139 3.41 -5.56 10.89
N VAL A 140 2.94 -6.31 11.89
CA VAL A 140 1.85 -7.29 11.75
C VAL A 140 0.55 -6.62 11.30
N LEU A 141 0.27 -5.41 11.77
CA LEU A 141 -0.94 -4.67 11.40
C LEU A 141 -0.98 -4.31 9.91
N ALA A 142 0.17 -4.31 9.22
CA ALA A 142 0.24 -4.04 7.79
C ALA A 142 -0.13 -5.27 6.93
N ILE A 143 -0.09 -6.48 7.49
CA ILE A 143 -0.35 -7.72 6.74
C ILE A 143 -1.79 -7.76 6.18
N PRO A 144 -2.86 -7.49 6.98
CA PRO A 144 -4.22 -7.44 6.44
C PRO A 144 -4.37 -6.44 5.29
N SER A 145 -3.69 -5.30 5.41
CA SER A 145 -3.68 -4.22 4.41
C SER A 145 -3.06 -4.70 3.08
N PHE A 146 -1.92 -5.39 3.12
CA PHE A 146 -1.28 -5.94 1.92
C PHE A 146 -2.08 -7.09 1.28
N LEU A 147 -2.67 -7.98 2.09
CA LEU A 147 -3.52 -9.05 1.61
C LEU A 147 -4.77 -8.48 0.92
N LEU A 148 -5.39 -7.45 1.49
CA LEU A 148 -6.52 -6.76 0.89
C LEU A 148 -6.14 -6.12 -0.45
N VAL A 149 -4.99 -5.45 -0.53
CA VAL A 149 -4.48 -4.88 -1.80
C VAL A 149 -4.23 -5.98 -2.85
N SER A 150 -3.59 -7.09 -2.46
CA SER A 150 -3.32 -8.23 -3.34
C SER A 150 -4.63 -8.85 -3.88
N TRP A 151 -5.60 -9.11 -3.00
CA TRP A 151 -6.91 -9.65 -3.36
C TRP A 151 -7.67 -8.72 -4.32
N LEU A 152 -7.56 -7.41 -4.12
CA LEU A 152 -8.25 -6.42 -4.96
C LEU A 152 -7.62 -6.31 -6.35
N PHE A 153 -6.30 -6.41 -6.48
CA PHE A 153 -5.65 -6.53 -7.79
C PHE A 153 -6.01 -7.84 -8.49
N TYR A 154 -6.14 -8.94 -7.74
CA TYR A 154 -6.64 -10.21 -8.30
C TYR A 154 -8.08 -10.08 -8.82
N LYS A 155 -8.95 -9.38 -8.09
CA LYS A 155 -10.32 -9.08 -8.56
C LYS A 155 -10.33 -8.17 -9.78
N ALA A 156 -9.45 -7.16 -9.83
CA ALA A 156 -9.30 -6.32 -11.02
C ALA A 156 -8.88 -7.13 -12.25
N TYR A 157 -8.00 -8.12 -12.07
CA TYR A 157 -7.61 -9.07 -13.11
C TYR A 157 -8.80 -9.92 -13.58
N GLN A 158 -9.55 -10.56 -12.66
CA GLN A 158 -10.73 -11.35 -13.00
C GLN A 158 -11.78 -10.54 -13.77
N LEU A 159 -11.96 -9.26 -13.41
CA LEU A 159 -12.90 -8.34 -14.05
C LEU A 159 -12.36 -7.67 -15.32
N LYS A 160 -11.14 -8.03 -15.76
CA LYS A 160 -10.42 -7.41 -16.90
C LYS A 160 -10.44 -5.89 -16.83
N ARG A 161 -10.16 -5.31 -15.66
CA ARG A 161 -10.05 -3.86 -15.46
C ARG A 161 -8.62 -3.44 -15.22
N LEU A 162 -8.37 -2.13 -15.37
CA LEU A 162 -7.04 -1.52 -15.24
C LEU A 162 -6.04 -1.99 -16.31
N HIS A 163 -6.48 -2.09 -17.57
CA HIS A 163 -5.65 -2.50 -18.73
C HIS A 163 -4.32 -1.75 -18.89
N LYS A 164 -4.16 -0.59 -18.25
CA LYS A 164 -2.91 0.17 -18.30
C LYS A 164 -1.78 -0.49 -17.47
N VAL A 165 -2.09 -1.44 -16.59
CA VAL A 165 -1.15 -2.11 -15.69
C VAL A 165 -1.40 -3.62 -15.68
N ASN A 166 -0.36 -4.41 -15.42
CA ASN A 166 -0.48 -5.86 -15.24
C ASN A 166 -0.98 -6.15 -13.82
N THR A 167 -2.31 -6.23 -13.68
CA THR A 167 -3.01 -6.46 -12.40
C THR A 167 -2.67 -7.81 -11.76
N LEU A 168 -2.42 -8.85 -12.56
CA LEU A 168 -2.01 -10.16 -12.05
C LEU A 168 -0.64 -10.07 -11.38
N MET A 169 0.33 -9.45 -12.05
CA MET A 169 1.68 -9.32 -11.52
C MET A 169 1.73 -8.43 -10.28
N LEU A 170 0.90 -7.37 -10.24
CA LEU A 170 0.70 -6.57 -9.03
C LEU A 170 0.14 -7.39 -7.87
N SER A 171 -0.89 -8.20 -8.11
CA SER A 171 -1.48 -9.06 -7.10
C SER A 171 -0.45 -10.04 -6.51
N ILE A 172 0.31 -10.70 -7.39
CA ILE A 172 1.39 -11.62 -7.01
C ILE A 172 2.48 -10.87 -6.23
N GLY A 173 2.92 -9.69 -6.70
CA GLY A 173 3.94 -8.89 -6.03
C GLY A 173 3.54 -8.51 -4.60
N PHE A 174 2.31 -8.01 -4.40
CA PHE A 174 1.80 -7.70 -3.05
C PHE A 174 1.57 -8.94 -2.18
N LEU A 175 1.24 -10.09 -2.79
CA LEU A 175 1.14 -11.36 -2.07
C LEU A 175 2.50 -11.82 -1.57
N ILE A 176 3.52 -11.80 -2.43
CA ILE A 176 4.90 -12.12 -2.05
C ILE A 176 5.39 -11.14 -0.99
N TYR A 177 5.05 -9.85 -1.09
CA TYR A 177 5.40 -8.86 -0.06
C TYR A 177 4.76 -9.18 1.29
N SER A 178 3.50 -9.61 1.31
CA SER A 178 2.80 -10.04 2.53
C SER A 178 3.51 -11.25 3.16
N ILE A 179 3.87 -12.25 2.34
CA ILE A 179 4.61 -13.44 2.78
C ILE A 179 6.00 -13.04 3.32
N SER A 180 6.74 -12.20 2.60
CA SER A 180 8.05 -11.66 3.03
C SER A 180 7.96 -10.96 4.39
N THR A 181 6.87 -10.21 4.61
CA THR A 181 6.64 -9.53 5.89
C THR A 181 6.39 -10.52 7.03
N ILE A 182 5.64 -11.59 6.79
CA ILE A 182 5.42 -12.66 7.78
C ILE A 182 6.72 -13.41 8.07
N THR A 183 7.44 -13.82 7.02
CA THR A 183 8.71 -14.55 7.17
C THR A 183 9.75 -13.70 7.87
N ARG A 184 9.77 -12.38 7.65
CA ARG A 184 10.62 -11.43 8.37
C ARG A 184 10.40 -11.55 9.88
N ILE A 185 9.16 -11.49 10.35
CA ILE A 185 8.84 -11.60 11.78
C ILE A 185 9.31 -12.96 12.33
N LEU A 186 8.99 -14.05 11.62
CA LEU A 186 9.36 -15.41 12.04
C LEU A 186 10.87 -15.59 12.12
N TRP A 187 11.61 -15.10 11.13
CA TRP A 187 13.06 -15.18 11.10
C TRP A 187 13.71 -14.32 12.19
N GLN A 188 13.14 -13.15 12.50
CA GLN A 188 13.62 -12.33 13.61
C GLN A 188 13.48 -13.05 14.96
N LEU A 189 12.39 -13.82 15.14
CA LEU A 189 12.17 -14.61 16.34
C LEU A 189 13.15 -15.79 16.46
N ILE A 190 13.50 -16.43 15.34
CA ILE A 190 14.36 -17.63 15.33
C ILE A 190 15.85 -17.27 15.37
N PHE A 191 16.30 -16.33 14.54
CA PHE A 191 17.72 -16.01 14.33
C PHE A 191 18.16 -14.73 15.04
N GLY A 192 17.24 -14.00 15.69
CA GLY A 192 17.53 -12.70 16.29
C GLY A 192 17.81 -11.59 15.26
N ARG A 193 18.20 -10.40 15.76
CA ARG A 193 18.54 -9.24 14.92
C ARG A 193 20.00 -9.28 14.48
N THR A 194 20.36 -10.25 13.63
CA THR A 194 21.71 -10.30 13.04
C THR A 194 21.83 -9.41 11.80
N VAL A 195 23.04 -8.91 11.53
CA VAL A 195 23.34 -8.06 10.36
C VAL A 195 23.03 -8.78 9.05
N LEU A 196 23.35 -10.08 8.98
CA LEU A 196 23.12 -10.92 7.81
C LEU A 196 21.63 -11.07 7.49
N TYR A 197 20.80 -11.28 8.53
CA TYR A 197 19.35 -11.30 8.39
C TYR A 197 18.79 -9.98 7.85
N ILE A 198 19.24 -8.84 8.40
CA ILE A 198 18.82 -7.51 7.94
C ILE A 198 19.11 -7.38 6.44
N PHE A 199 20.33 -7.73 6.03
CA PHE A 199 20.76 -7.62 4.63
C PHE A 199 19.94 -8.48 3.66
N ILE A 200 19.71 -9.76 4.00
CA ILE A 200 18.88 -10.66 3.18
C ILE A 200 17.45 -10.11 3.06
N SER A 201 16.89 -9.63 4.17
CA SER A 201 15.52 -9.10 4.17
C SER A 201 15.38 -7.84 3.30
N GLU A 202 16.40 -6.98 3.29
CA GLU A 202 16.41 -5.77 2.46
C GLU A 202 16.55 -6.10 0.97
N ILE A 203 17.41 -7.06 0.61
CA ILE A 203 17.53 -7.53 -0.78
C ILE A 203 16.21 -8.13 -1.26
N SER A 204 15.57 -8.95 -0.44
CA SER A 204 14.26 -9.55 -0.74
C SER A 204 13.22 -8.46 -1.04
N ASP A 205 13.12 -7.44 -0.19
CA ASP A 205 12.19 -6.33 -0.38
C ASP A 205 12.45 -5.59 -1.71
N VAL A 206 13.72 -5.31 -2.04
CA VAL A 206 14.08 -4.65 -3.31
C VAL A 206 13.63 -5.48 -4.51
N MET A 207 13.84 -6.81 -4.48
CA MET A 207 13.40 -7.71 -5.55
C MET A 207 11.87 -7.72 -5.69
N ILE A 208 11.14 -7.74 -4.57
CA ILE A 208 9.68 -7.69 -4.57
C ILE A 208 9.18 -6.36 -5.14
N PHE A 209 9.80 -5.24 -4.76
CA PHE A 209 9.44 -3.93 -5.34
C PHE A 209 9.78 -3.83 -6.81
N ALA A 210 10.83 -4.49 -7.30
CA ALA A 210 11.12 -4.59 -8.72
C ALA A 210 10.01 -5.34 -9.49
N ILE A 211 9.49 -6.44 -8.93
CA ILE A 211 8.34 -7.18 -9.50
C ILE A 211 7.10 -6.28 -9.56
N ILE A 212 6.77 -5.60 -8.46
CA ILE A 212 5.62 -4.68 -8.40
C ILE A 212 5.79 -3.55 -9.42
N PHE A 213 6.98 -2.97 -9.49
CA PHE A 213 7.29 -1.89 -10.43
C PHE A 213 7.19 -2.34 -11.89
N TYR A 214 7.69 -3.53 -12.22
CA TYR A 214 7.56 -4.10 -13.55
C TYR A 214 6.09 -4.34 -13.92
N GLY A 215 5.27 -4.83 -12.98
CA GLY A 215 3.82 -4.97 -13.16
C GLY A 215 3.09 -3.65 -13.46
N LEU A 216 3.63 -2.51 -13.03
CA LEU A 216 3.10 -1.18 -13.34
C LEU A 216 3.57 -0.64 -14.69
N LEU A 217 4.74 -1.07 -15.15
CA LEU A 217 5.30 -0.60 -16.42
C LEU A 217 4.77 -1.38 -17.61
N ASN A 218 4.68 -2.71 -17.48
CA ASN A 218 4.33 -3.59 -18.58
C ASN A 218 2.82 -3.69 -18.73
N ARG A 219 2.35 -3.43 -19.95
CA ARG A 219 0.95 -3.59 -20.37
C ARG A 219 0.78 -5.01 -20.91
N HIS A 220 -0.34 -5.64 -20.58
CA HIS A 220 -0.92 -6.74 -21.35
C HIS A 220 -2.16 -6.23 -22.08
#